data_AF-A0A3B8U150-F1
#
_entry.id   AF-A0A3B8U150-F1
#
_cell.length_a   1.000
_cell.length_b   1.000
_cell.length_c   1.000
_cell.angle_alpha   90.00
_cell.angle_beta   90.00
_cell.angle_gamma   90.00
#
_symmetry.space_group_name_H-M   'P 1'
#
loop_
_entity.id
_entity.type
_entity.pdbx_description
1 polymer ?
#
loop_
_entity_poly.entity_id
_entity_poly.type
_entity_poly.pdbx_seq_one_letter_code
_entity_poly.pdbx_strand_id
1 'polypeptide(L)'
;MFRLWIKEWKDSRLIRDTVVENDERDTRTHKVLQGLEEGCRRFDLPVPIWLDSSIRDFKRHAGCRFTQDAFIEEIDFDYLEIRVLEEDLY
;
A
#
# COMPACT_ATOMS: atom_id res chain seq x y z
N MET A 1 6.14 -1.37 -16.76
CA MET A 1 5.09 -0.58 -16.08
C MET A 1 4.76 -1.23 -14.75
N PHE A 2 4.82 -0.48 -13.65
CA PHE A 2 4.43 -0.94 -12.30
C PHE A 2 3.19 -0.18 -11.82
N ARG A 3 2.24 -0.90 -11.24
CA ARG A 3 0.99 -0.34 -10.72
C ARG A 3 0.66 -0.90 -9.34
N LEU A 4 0.51 0.00 -8.38
CA LEU A 4 0.12 -0.32 -7.01
C LEU A 4 -1.28 0.21 -6.74
N TRP A 5 -2.19 -0.67 -6.35
CA TRP A 5 -3.53 -0.31 -5.90
C TRP A 5 -3.56 -0.16 -4.39
N ILE A 6 -4.08 0.96 -3.92
CA ILE A 6 -4.12 1.34 -2.52
C ILE A 6 -5.56 1.63 -2.16
N LYS A 7 -6.05 1.03 -1.08
CA LYS A 7 -7.46 1.01 -0.70
C LYS A 7 -7.62 1.27 0.78
N GLU A 8 -8.47 2.24 1.13
CA GLU A 8 -8.85 2.54 2.50
C GLU A 8 -10.17 1.81 2.83
N TRP A 9 -10.15 1.02 3.91
CA TRP A 9 -11.31 0.25 4.36
C TRP A 9 -11.77 0.70 5.73
N LYS A 10 -13.08 0.90 5.89
CA LYS A 10 -13.74 1.21 7.16
C LYS A 10 -15.11 0.56 7.21
N ASP A 11 -15.47 -0.05 8.34
CA ASP A 11 -16.73 -0.76 8.57
C ASP A 11 -17.02 -1.81 7.47
N SER A 12 -15.99 -2.55 7.05
CA SER A 12 -16.07 -3.51 5.93
C SER A 12 -16.49 -2.92 4.58
N ARG A 13 -16.35 -1.61 4.39
CA ARG A 13 -16.62 -0.91 3.14
C ARG A 13 -15.34 -0.28 2.60
N LEU A 14 -15.22 -0.27 1.28
CA LEU A 14 -14.19 0.49 0.58
C LEU A 14 -14.60 1.96 0.60
N ILE A 15 -13.82 2.80 1.29
CA ILE A 15 -14.10 4.24 1.40
C ILE A 15 -13.56 4.97 0.18
N ARG A 16 -12.31 4.69 -0.17
CA ARG A 16 -11.63 5.25 -1.33
C ARG A 16 -10.49 4.36 -1.77
N ASP A 17 -10.13 4.49 -3.03
CA ASP A 17 -9.01 3.79 -3.62
C ASP A 17 -8.27 4.65 -4.64
N THR A 18 -7.01 4.32 -4.88
CA THR A 18 -6.19 4.97 -5.89
C THR A 18 -5.20 3.97 -6.47
N VAL A 19 -4.92 4.12 -7.77
CA VAL A 19 -3.85 3.39 -8.44
C VAL A 19 -2.69 4.35 -8.63
N VAL A 20 -1.51 3.96 -8.14
CA VAL A 20 -0.25 4.66 -8.37
C VAL A 20 0.52 3.92 -9.44
N GLU A 21 0.90 4.64 -10.47
CA GLU A 21 1.66 4.13 -11.61
C GLU A 21 3.10 4.62 -11.47
N ASN A 22 4.06 3.71 -11.64
CA ASN A 22 5.48 4.02 -11.56
C ASN A 22 6.23 3.30 -12.69
N ASP A 23 6.70 4.07 -13.67
CA ASP A 23 7.47 3.57 -14.81
C ASP A 23 8.97 3.76 -14.64
N GLU A 24 9.43 4.21 -13.47
CA GLU A 24 10.85 4.41 -13.20
C GLU A 24 11.61 3.08 -13.19
N ARG A 25 12.87 3.11 -13.61
CA ARG A 25 13.74 1.92 -13.62
C ARG A 25 14.39 1.76 -12.25
N ASP A 26 13.65 1.21 -11.31
CA ASP A 26 14.09 0.94 -9.93
C ASP A 26 13.75 -0.50 -9.47
N THR A 27 14.20 -0.89 -8.29
CA THR A 27 13.89 -2.18 -7.66
C THR A 27 12.41 -2.28 -7.32
N ARG A 28 11.86 -3.51 -7.35
CA ARG A 28 10.46 -3.78 -6.97
C ARG A 28 10.11 -3.22 -5.59
N THR A 29 11.01 -3.36 -4.62
CA THR A 29 10.80 -2.83 -3.27
C THR A 29 10.71 -1.31 -3.26
N HIS A 30 11.62 -0.61 -3.95
CA HIS A 30 11.56 0.85 -4.02
C HIS A 30 10.27 1.33 -4.70
N LYS A 31 9.84 0.68 -5.79
CA LYS A 31 8.58 1.02 -6.47
C LYS A 31 7.36 0.87 -5.54
N VAL A 32 7.32 -0.20 -4.73
CA VAL A 32 6.24 -0.41 -3.75
C VAL A 32 6.26 0.65 -2.67
N LEU A 33 7.45 1.00 -2.13
CA LEU A 33 7.58 2.03 -1.10
C LEU A 33 7.16 3.40 -1.64
N GLN A 34 7.68 3.81 -2.80
CA GLN A 34 7.31 5.05 -3.47
C GLN A 34 5.80 5.10 -3.78
N GLY A 35 5.24 3.99 -4.27
CA GLY A 35 3.81 3.88 -4.55
C GLY A 35 2.95 4.04 -3.29
N LEU A 36 3.35 3.39 -2.19
CA LEU A 36 2.69 3.51 -0.90
C LEU A 36 2.75 4.95 -0.37
N GLU A 37 3.93 5.57 -0.38
CA GLU A 37 4.12 6.96 0.04
C GLU A 37 3.28 7.94 -0.79
N GLU A 38 3.24 7.75 -2.11
CA GLU A 38 2.41 8.54 -3.02
C GLU A 38 0.92 8.38 -2.70
N GLY A 39 0.43 7.15 -2.49
CA GLY A 39 -0.97 6.91 -2.15
C GLY A 39 -1.37 7.50 -0.80
N CYS A 40 -0.52 7.33 0.22
CA CYS A 40 -0.71 7.96 1.52
C CYS A 40 -0.77 9.49 1.39
N ARG A 41 0.13 10.10 0.60
CA ARG A 41 0.11 11.54 0.35
C ARG A 41 -1.16 12.01 -0.35
N ARG A 42 -1.67 11.26 -1.35
CA ARG A 42 -2.94 11.57 -2.03
C ARG A 42 -4.14 11.49 -1.09
N PHE A 43 -4.07 10.59 -0.12
CA PHE A 43 -5.11 10.38 0.86
C PHE A 43 -5.00 11.29 2.09
N ASP A 44 -3.93 12.08 2.19
CA ASP A 44 -3.59 12.86 3.39
C ASP A 44 -3.49 11.96 4.63
N LEU A 45 -2.82 10.81 4.46
CA LEU A 45 -2.61 9.82 5.51
C LEU A 45 -1.13 9.71 5.91
N PRO A 46 -0.85 9.35 7.16
CA PRO A 46 0.48 8.92 7.56
C PRO A 46 0.92 7.69 6.76
N VAL A 47 2.23 7.57 6.52
CA VAL A 47 2.81 6.40 5.86
C VAL A 47 2.94 5.27 6.89
N PRO A 48 2.36 4.07 6.65
CA PRO A 48 2.46 2.98 7.60
C PRO A 48 3.87 2.37 7.65
N ILE A 49 4.21 1.83 8.81
CA ILE A 49 5.41 1.04 9.05
C ILE A 49 5.20 -0.39 8.54
N TRP A 50 6.24 -0.95 7.93
CA TRP A 50 6.25 -2.35 7.52
C TRP A 50 6.55 -3.26 8.71
N LEU A 51 5.51 -3.93 9.21
CA LEU A 51 5.63 -4.98 10.21
C LEU A 51 5.99 -6.32 9.55
N ASP A 52 6.54 -7.25 10.33
CA ASP A 52 6.87 -8.61 9.85
C ASP A 52 5.66 -9.35 9.25
N SER A 53 4.46 -9.09 9.79
CA SER A 53 3.18 -9.59 9.26
C SER A 53 2.93 -9.07 7.84
N SER A 54 3.01 -7.75 7.63
CA SER A 54 2.82 -7.10 6.33
C SER A 54 3.85 -7.58 5.32
N ILE A 55 5.12 -7.73 5.72
CA ILE A 55 6.20 -8.24 4.85
C ILE A 55 5.91 -9.67 4.40
N ARG A 56 5.49 -10.55 5.33
CA ARG A 56 5.17 -11.94 5.04
C ARG A 56 4.00 -12.07 4.08
N ASP A 57 2.94 -11.30 4.30
CA ASP A 57 1.75 -11.32 3.46
C ASP A 57 2.06 -10.77 2.06
N PHE A 58 2.82 -9.68 1.99
CA PHE A 58 3.23 -9.08 0.73
C PHE A 58 4.09 -10.04 -0.12
N LYS A 59 5.01 -10.79 0.51
CA LYS A 59 5.81 -11.82 -0.17
C LYS A 59 4.95 -12.95 -0.76
N ARG A 60 3.80 -13.27 -0.16
CA ARG A 60 2.93 -14.39 -0.56
C ARG A 60 1.89 -13.99 -1.61
N HIS A 61 1.33 -12.79 -1.49
CA HIS A 61 0.15 -12.38 -2.24
C HIS A 61 0.36 -11.14 -3.10
N ALA A 62 1.59 -10.60 -3.16
CA ALA A 62 1.89 -9.31 -3.77
C ALA A 62 0.97 -8.18 -3.25
N GLY A 63 0.54 -8.30 -1.99
CA GLY A 63 -0.34 -7.38 -1.31
C GLY A 63 -0.40 -7.65 0.18
N CYS A 64 -0.70 -6.63 0.96
CA CYS A 64 -0.77 -6.70 2.41
C CYS A 64 -1.74 -5.65 2.96
N ARG A 65 -2.01 -5.73 4.26
CA ARG A 65 -2.85 -4.78 4.99
C ARG A 65 -2.04 -4.13 6.10
N PHE A 66 -2.35 -2.87 6.35
CA PHE A 66 -1.82 -2.06 7.43
C PHE A 66 -2.99 -1.67 8.33
N THR A 67 -3.07 -2.29 9.51
CA THR A 67 -4.00 -1.94 10.58
C THR A 67 -3.40 -0.83 11.45
N GLN A 68 -4.15 -0.35 12.45
CA GLN A 68 -3.70 0.68 13.39
C GLN A 68 -2.29 0.47 13.95
N ASP A 69 -1.87 -0.79 14.21
CA ASP A 69 -0.53 -1.11 14.72
C ASP A 69 0.62 -0.67 13.79
N ALA A 70 0.34 -0.51 12.51
CA ALA A 70 1.32 -0.06 11.52
C ALA A 70 1.43 1.48 11.48
N PHE A 71 0.54 2.22 12.14
CA PHE A 71 0.55 3.68 12.13
C PHE A 71 0.98 4.22 13.49
N ILE A 72 1.85 5.23 13.47
CA ILE A 72 2.29 5.93 14.69
C ILE A 72 1.14 6.81 15.22
N GLU A 73 0.33 7.36 14.32
CA GLU A 73 -0.81 8.22 14.61
C GLU A 73 -2.12 7.40 14.58
N GLU A 74 -3.14 7.88 15.29
CA GLU A 74 -4.48 7.28 15.26
C GLU A 74 -5.10 7.45 13.87
N ILE A 75 -5.67 6.37 13.35
CA ILE A 75 -6.35 6.34 12.06
C ILE A 75 -7.86 6.17 12.26
N ASP A 76 -8.67 6.85 11.45
CA ASP A 76 -10.14 6.75 11.49
C ASP A 76 -10.69 5.68 10.52
N PHE A 77 -9.89 4.66 10.21
CA PHE A 77 -10.25 3.55 9.31
C PHE A 77 -9.73 2.22 9.87
N ASP A 78 -10.25 1.09 9.39
CA ASP A 78 -9.91 -0.23 9.92
C ASP A 78 -8.51 -0.68 9.45
N TYR A 79 -8.25 -0.53 8.14
CA TYR A 79 -6.96 -0.83 7.54
C TYR A 79 -6.79 -0.19 6.17
N LEU A 80 -5.54 0.06 5.81
CA LEU A 80 -5.11 0.37 4.45
C LEU A 80 -4.65 -0.93 3.79
N GLU A 81 -5.21 -1.28 2.63
CA GLU A 81 -4.79 -2.44 1.84
C GLU A 81 -4.00 -1.97 0.62
N ILE A 82 -2.84 -2.60 0.36
CA ILE A 82 -2.10 -2.42 -0.89
C ILE A 82 -2.02 -3.71 -1.68
N ARG A 83 -2.01 -3.60 -3.00
CA ARG A 83 -1.83 -4.73 -3.91
C ARG A 83 -1.14 -4.30 -5.20
N VAL A 84 -0.13 -5.06 -5.62
CA VAL A 84 0.48 -4.88 -6.95
C VAL A 84 -0.49 -5.43 -7.98
N LEU A 85 -0.90 -4.59 -8.94
CA LEU A 85 -1.76 -4.98 -10.06
C LEU A 85 -0.93 -5.47 -11.24
N GLU A 86 0.11 -4.70 -11.57
CA GLU A 86 1.00 -4.95 -12.68
C GLU A 86 2.43 -4.69 -12.19
N GLU A 87 3.33 -5.61 -12.48
CA GLU A 87 4.77 -5.43 -12.31
C GLU A 87 5.44 -5.81 -13.64
N ASP A 88 6.56 -5.16 -14.02
CA ASP A 88 7.32 -5.52 -15.21
C ASP A 88 7.72 -7.00 -15.14
N LEU A 89 6.91 -7.87 -15.74
CA LEU A 89 7.26 -9.25 -16.03
C LEU A 89 8.22 -9.21 -17.21
N TYR A 90 9.51 -9.28 -16.93
CA TYR A 90 10.56 -9.51 -17.92
C TYR A 90 10.61 -10.99 -18.33
#